data_AF-A0A8J7QLV3-F1
#
_entry.id   AF-A0A8J7QLV3-F1
#
_cell.length_a   1.000
_cell.length_b   1.000
_cell.length_c   1.000
_cell.angle_alpha   90.00
_cell.angle_beta   90.00
_cell.angle_gamma   90.00
#
_symmetry.space_group_name_H-M   'P 1'
#
loop_
_entity.id
_entity.type
_entity.pdbx_description
1 polymer ?
#
loop_
_entity_poly.entity_id
_entity_poly.type
_entity_poly.pdbx_seq_one_letter_code
_entity_poly.pdbx_strand_id
1 'polypeptide(L)'
;MTHVFDKEEQTLIPINPDWSAETLLRQKGMIRVVNLVELLPVTSREIRREHDKLAAEGRDPYRVMGVRKVLGAWYLRMSVFAPYYRAHLVPIFRSVNPTWDKNTLLEQDGVFLLSDIQHITPFSGHQLRYQARRLAKPRETMGVYKDPELNRYLVEMPAFRRWLFKLWAGDNPRPPDQNPSETETP
;
A
#
# COMPACT_ATOMS: atom_id res chain seq x y z
N MET A 1 -7.86 39.13 -7.77
CA MET A 1 -8.98 38.17 -7.57
C MET A 1 -9.11 37.90 -6.09
N THR A 2 -10.22 38.30 -5.47
CA THR A 2 -10.50 38.02 -4.06
C THR A 2 -11.02 36.59 -3.96
N HIS A 3 -10.20 35.67 -3.47
CA HIS A 3 -10.63 34.28 -3.26
C HIS A 3 -11.62 34.24 -2.09
N VAL A 4 -12.87 33.86 -2.37
CA VAL A 4 -13.86 33.56 -1.35
C VAL A 4 -13.59 32.14 -0.85
N PHE A 5 -13.18 32.02 0.40
CA PHE A 5 -12.94 30.74 1.06
C PHE A 5 -14.28 30.06 1.37
N ASP A 6 -14.42 28.78 1.00
CA ASP A 6 -15.57 27.96 1.37
C ASP A 6 -15.71 27.90 2.91
N LYS A 7 -16.92 27.69 3.45
CA LYS A 7 -17.16 27.66 4.90
C LYS A 7 -16.29 26.63 5.64
N GLU A 8 -15.95 25.53 4.99
CA GLU A 8 -15.04 24.51 5.53
C GLU A 8 -13.56 24.95 5.49
N GLU A 9 -13.18 25.85 4.60
CA GLU A 9 -11.83 26.40 4.52
C GLU A 9 -11.50 27.36 5.67
N GLN A 10 -12.54 27.90 6.30
CA GLN A 10 -12.42 28.78 7.46
C GLN A 10 -12.19 28.01 8.76
N THR A 11 -12.39 26.68 8.75
CA THR A 11 -12.24 25.83 9.92
C THR A 11 -11.00 24.95 9.78
N LEU A 12 -9.91 25.37 10.42
CA LEU A 12 -8.75 24.52 10.59
C LEU A 12 -9.00 23.55 11.77
N ILE A 13 -8.86 22.26 11.52
CA ILE A 13 -9.08 21.24 12.56
C ILE A 13 -7.73 20.94 13.24
N PRO A 14 -7.62 21.13 14.57
CA PRO A 14 -6.47 20.62 15.31
C PRO A 14 -6.54 19.09 15.32
N ILE A 15 -5.43 18.42 14.99
CA ILE A 15 -5.36 16.96 15.05
C ILE A 15 -5.16 16.52 16.50
N ASN A 16 -5.98 15.58 16.96
CA ASN A 16 -5.70 14.80 18.15
C ASN A 16 -4.94 13.53 17.73
N PRO A 17 -3.72 13.28 18.25
CA PRO A 17 -2.92 12.09 17.92
C PRO A 17 -3.59 10.77 18.35
N ASP A 18 -4.52 10.81 19.30
CA ASP A 18 -5.26 9.62 19.77
C ASP A 18 -6.45 9.26 18.86
N TRP A 19 -6.69 10.02 17.78
CA TRP A 19 -7.75 9.70 16.84
C TRP A 19 -7.43 8.47 16.00
N SER A 20 -8.40 7.57 15.90
CA SER A 20 -8.38 6.52 14.88
C SER A 20 -8.51 7.14 13.47
N ALA A 21 -8.02 6.41 12.47
CA ALA A 21 -8.17 6.77 11.05
C ALA A 21 -9.65 7.03 10.68
N GLU A 22 -10.58 6.24 11.23
CA GLU A 22 -12.01 6.45 10.99
C GLU A 22 -12.53 7.76 11.59
N THR A 23 -12.13 8.08 12.81
CA THR A 23 -12.52 9.33 13.49
C THR A 23 -11.98 10.53 12.74
N LEU A 24 -10.72 10.47 12.28
CA LEU A 24 -10.10 11.50 11.45
C LEU A 24 -10.86 11.70 10.13
N LEU A 25 -11.20 10.61 9.43
CA LEU A 25 -11.92 10.65 8.15
C LEU A 25 -13.39 11.11 8.25
N ARG A 26 -13.94 11.25 9.47
CA ARG A 26 -15.29 11.80 9.71
C ARG A 26 -15.26 13.30 10.02
N GLN A 27 -14.09 13.89 10.21
CA GLN A 27 -13.97 15.31 10.53
C GLN A 27 -14.40 16.20 9.36
N LYS A 28 -14.92 17.40 9.67
CA LYS A 28 -15.32 18.41 8.69
C LYS A 28 -14.48 19.66 8.84
N GLY A 29 -13.83 20.09 7.77
CA GLY A 29 -12.91 21.23 7.76
C GLY A 29 -11.59 20.91 7.06
N MET A 30 -10.60 21.77 7.30
CA MET A 30 -9.27 21.69 6.70
C MET A 30 -8.25 21.10 7.66
N ILE A 31 -7.45 20.16 7.15
CA ILE A 31 -6.34 19.56 7.88
C ILE A 31 -5.05 19.76 7.10
N ARG A 32 -3.95 20.10 7.79
CA ARG A 32 -2.62 20.13 7.16
C ARG A 32 -2.18 18.71 6.81
N VAL A 33 -1.69 18.53 5.59
CA VAL A 33 -1.20 17.23 5.11
C VAL A 33 -0.15 16.63 6.06
N VAL A 34 0.74 17.47 6.62
CA VAL A 34 1.84 17.00 7.49
C VAL A 34 1.34 16.32 8.77
N ASN A 35 0.16 16.69 9.25
CA ASN A 35 -0.40 16.10 10.46
C ASN A 35 -1.19 14.82 10.15
N LEU A 36 -1.66 14.65 8.90
CA LEU A 36 -2.53 13.55 8.50
C LEU A 36 -1.74 12.26 8.18
N VAL A 37 -0.51 12.40 7.70
CA VAL A 37 0.38 11.27 7.35
C VAL A 37 0.82 10.45 8.57
N GLU A 38 0.64 10.97 9.77
CA GLU A 38 0.93 10.24 11.02
C GLU A 38 -0.21 9.28 11.40
N LEU A 39 -1.43 9.55 10.93
CA LEU A 39 -2.64 8.83 11.33
C LEU A 39 -3.26 7.99 10.22
N LEU A 40 -2.99 8.33 8.95
CA LEU A 40 -3.39 7.55 7.80
C LEU A 40 -2.18 6.89 7.16
N PRO A 41 -2.30 5.64 6.68
CA PRO A 41 -1.24 4.96 5.94
C PRO A 41 -1.11 5.50 4.50
N VAL A 42 -0.92 6.81 4.37
CA VAL A 42 -0.64 7.53 3.12
C VAL A 42 0.39 8.62 3.40
N THR A 43 1.34 8.78 2.49
CA THR A 43 2.43 9.75 2.64
C THR A 43 2.10 11.09 1.96
N SER A 44 2.79 12.14 2.41
CA SER A 44 2.72 13.46 1.75
C SER A 44 3.11 13.40 0.27
N ARG A 45 4.02 12.48 -0.08
CA ARG A 45 4.49 12.29 -1.45
C ARG A 45 3.40 11.69 -2.33
N GLU A 46 2.67 10.69 -1.83
CA GLU A 46 1.56 10.06 -2.56
C GLU A 46 0.42 11.05 -2.79
N ILE A 47 0.05 11.82 -1.76
CA ILE A 47 -0.95 12.89 -1.87
C ILE A 47 -0.57 13.91 -2.96
N ARG A 48 0.69 14.35 -3.00
CA ARG A 48 1.18 15.29 -4.01
C ARG A 48 1.21 14.67 -5.41
N ARG A 49 1.61 13.40 -5.52
CA ARG A 49 1.64 12.69 -6.80
C ARG A 49 0.25 12.62 -7.43
N GLU A 50 -0.78 12.26 -6.66
CA GLU A 50 -2.15 12.23 -7.18
C GLU A 50 -2.70 13.63 -7.47
N HIS A 51 -2.35 14.62 -6.66
CA HIS A 51 -2.67 16.02 -6.96
C HIS A 51 -2.09 16.44 -8.34
N ASP A 52 -0.81 16.19 -8.58
CA ASP A 52 -0.13 16.61 -9.81
C ASP A 52 -0.64 15.82 -11.02
N LYS A 53 -1.00 14.54 -10.82
CA LYS A 53 -1.67 13.72 -11.84
C LYS A 53 -3.03 14.30 -12.23
N LEU A 54 -3.88 14.63 -11.26
CA LEU A 54 -5.19 15.26 -11.53
C LEU A 54 -5.04 16.58 -12.27
N ALA A 55 -4.06 17.41 -11.87
CA ALA A 55 -3.77 18.67 -12.55
C ALA A 55 -3.31 18.45 -14.00
N ALA A 56 -2.46 17.46 -14.25
CA ALA A 56 -2.00 17.10 -15.60
C ALA A 56 -3.15 16.58 -16.48
N GLU A 57 -4.16 15.94 -15.89
CA GLU A 57 -5.40 15.52 -16.56
C GLU A 57 -6.39 16.69 -16.79
N GLY A 58 -6.05 17.92 -16.42
CA GLY A 58 -6.92 19.09 -16.53
C GLY A 58 -8.05 19.12 -15.49
N ARG A 59 -7.98 18.29 -14.45
CA ARG A 59 -8.96 18.23 -13.36
C ARG A 59 -8.49 19.08 -12.20
N ASP A 60 -9.41 19.81 -11.57
CA ASP A 60 -9.13 20.60 -10.37
C ASP A 60 -8.91 19.66 -9.16
N PRO A 61 -7.68 19.51 -8.64
CA PRO A 61 -7.40 18.60 -7.53
C PRO A 61 -8.12 18.99 -6.25
N TYR A 62 -8.42 20.28 -6.08
CA TYR A 62 -9.15 20.75 -4.92
C TYR A 62 -10.60 20.27 -4.93
N ARG A 63 -11.25 20.29 -6.09
CA ARG A 63 -12.63 19.78 -6.26
C ARG A 63 -12.72 18.26 -6.21
N VAL A 64 -11.71 17.56 -6.74
CA VAL A 64 -11.75 16.09 -6.88
C VAL A 64 -11.22 15.38 -5.63
N MET A 65 -10.07 15.83 -5.12
CA MET A 65 -9.34 15.17 -4.04
C MET A 65 -9.40 15.97 -2.72
N GLY A 66 -9.85 17.23 -2.76
CA GLY A 66 -9.87 18.10 -1.58
C GLY A 66 -8.51 18.65 -1.22
N VAL A 67 -7.50 18.56 -2.10
CA VAL A 67 -6.12 18.98 -1.80
C VAL A 67 -5.83 20.33 -2.42
N ARG A 68 -5.21 21.24 -1.67
CA ARG A 68 -4.66 22.48 -2.20
C ARG A 68 -3.49 23.03 -1.39
N LYS A 69 -2.72 23.92 -2.01
CA LYS A 69 -1.65 24.68 -1.35
C LYS A 69 -2.15 26.08 -0.97
N VAL A 70 -2.00 26.47 0.29
CA VAL A 70 -2.37 27.79 0.83
C VAL A 70 -1.19 28.32 1.63
N LEU A 71 -0.73 29.54 1.31
CA LEU A 71 0.39 30.21 2.00
C LEU A 71 1.61 29.29 2.20
N GLY A 72 1.98 28.52 1.16
CA GLY A 72 3.12 27.62 1.20
C GLY A 72 2.87 26.23 1.80
N ALA A 73 1.77 26.03 2.53
CA ALA A 73 1.44 24.75 3.16
C ALA A 73 0.32 24.00 2.42
N TRP A 74 0.34 22.67 2.51
CA TRP A 74 -0.66 21.80 1.89
C TRP A 74 -1.78 21.46 2.86
N TYR A 75 -3.02 21.57 2.39
CA TYR A 75 -4.22 21.33 3.17
C TYR A 75 -5.18 20.39 2.46
N LEU A 76 -5.96 19.67 3.27
CA LEU A 76 -6.95 18.67 2.88
C LEU A 76 -8.31 19.10 3.40
N ARG A 77 -9.27 19.24 2.48
CA ARG A 77 -10.68 19.40 2.79
C ARG A 77 -11.26 18.02 3.06
N MET A 78 -11.48 17.70 4.33
CA MET A 78 -11.79 16.33 4.76
C MET A 78 -13.09 15.78 4.17
N SER A 79 -14.09 16.63 3.91
CA SER A 79 -15.36 16.22 3.27
C SER A 79 -15.19 15.68 1.85
N VAL A 80 -14.16 16.11 1.13
CA VAL A 80 -13.83 15.64 -0.24
C VAL A 80 -12.69 14.62 -0.18
N PHE A 81 -11.68 14.87 0.64
CA PHE A 81 -10.53 13.98 0.76
C PHE A 81 -10.91 12.62 1.34
N ALA A 82 -11.78 12.53 2.35
CA ALA A 82 -12.12 11.24 2.96
C ALA A 82 -12.75 10.22 1.99
N PRO A 83 -13.78 10.57 1.19
CA PRO A 83 -14.31 9.63 0.19
C PRO A 83 -13.30 9.34 -0.92
N TYR A 84 -12.54 10.33 -1.38
CA TYR A 84 -11.48 10.12 -2.37
C TYR A 84 -10.40 9.15 -1.84
N TYR A 85 -9.97 9.36 -0.60
CA TYR A 85 -9.00 8.50 0.09
C TYR A 85 -9.52 7.07 0.14
N ARG A 86 -10.77 6.86 0.57
CA ARG A 86 -11.39 5.52 0.60
C ARG A 86 -11.42 4.83 -0.76
N ALA A 87 -11.67 5.57 -1.83
CA ALA A 87 -11.80 5.03 -3.17
C ALA A 87 -10.45 4.82 -3.90
N HIS A 88 -9.45 5.63 -3.59
CA HIS A 88 -8.24 5.74 -4.43
C HIS A 88 -6.91 5.67 -3.68
N LEU A 89 -6.90 5.91 -2.37
CA LEU A 89 -5.67 6.03 -1.57
C LEU A 89 -5.60 5.09 -0.38
N VAL A 90 -6.69 4.40 -0.02
CA VAL A 90 -6.65 3.35 1.00
C VAL A 90 -5.64 2.32 0.50
N PRO A 91 -4.57 2.06 1.27
CA PRO A 91 -3.58 1.11 0.84
C PRO A 91 -4.26 -0.24 0.67
N ILE A 92 -3.97 -0.86 -0.48
CA ILE A 92 -4.41 -2.21 -0.80
C ILE A 92 -3.87 -3.20 0.26
N PHE A 93 -2.81 -2.82 1.00
CA PHE A 93 -2.08 -3.65 1.95
C PHE A 93 -2.09 -3.13 3.40
N ARG A 94 -2.04 -4.06 4.36
CA ARG A 94 -2.01 -3.87 5.81
C ARG A 94 -0.56 -3.78 6.31
N SER A 95 -0.36 -3.03 7.38
CA SER A 95 0.92 -3.02 8.13
C SER A 95 1.02 -4.26 9.02
N VAL A 96 2.24 -4.78 9.19
CA VAL A 96 2.55 -5.84 10.16
C VAL A 96 2.69 -5.22 11.56
N ASN A 97 2.02 -5.80 12.56
CA ASN A 97 2.22 -5.40 13.95
C ASN A 97 3.59 -5.93 14.43
N PRO A 98 4.48 -5.08 14.99
CA PRO A 98 5.79 -5.49 15.49
C PRO A 98 5.76 -6.59 16.56
N THR A 99 4.63 -6.77 17.26
CA THR A 99 4.47 -7.78 18.31
C THR A 99 3.98 -9.13 17.79
N TRP A 100 3.57 -9.22 16.52
CA TRP A 100 3.14 -10.49 15.95
C TRP A 100 4.32 -11.42 15.71
N ASP A 101 4.19 -12.65 16.17
CA ASP A 101 5.09 -13.72 15.76
C ASP A 101 4.73 -14.23 14.35
N LYS A 102 5.57 -15.14 13.84
CA LYS A 102 5.41 -15.69 12.48
C LYS A 102 4.07 -16.41 12.29
N ASN A 103 3.58 -17.11 13.31
CA ASN A 103 2.34 -17.89 13.23
C ASN A 103 1.13 -16.94 13.20
N THR A 104 1.13 -15.96 14.09
CA THR A 104 0.10 -14.91 14.19
C THR A 104 -0.02 -14.16 12.87
N LEU A 105 1.11 -13.79 12.26
CA LEU A 105 1.13 -13.12 10.97
C LEU A 105 0.62 -14.02 9.84
N LEU A 106 0.99 -15.31 9.80
CA LEU A 106 0.48 -16.28 8.82
C LEU A 106 -1.03 -16.49 8.90
N GLU A 107 -1.63 -16.35 10.08
CA GLU A 107 -3.07 -16.47 10.29
C GLU A 107 -3.85 -15.25 9.80
N GLN A 108 -3.20 -14.10 9.62
CA GLN A 108 -3.88 -12.88 9.16
C GLN A 108 -4.32 -12.98 7.71
N ASP A 109 -5.56 -12.57 7.45
CA ASP A 109 -6.04 -12.33 6.09
C ASP A 109 -5.76 -10.88 5.66
N GLY A 110 -5.59 -10.70 4.35
CA GLY A 110 -5.35 -9.42 3.71
C GLY A 110 -4.13 -9.42 2.80
N VAL A 111 -3.80 -8.25 2.29
CA VAL A 111 -2.59 -8.01 1.49
C VAL A 111 -1.55 -7.33 2.37
N PHE A 112 -0.27 -7.65 2.24
CA PHE A 112 0.82 -7.04 3.00
C PHE A 112 1.97 -6.67 2.05
N LEU A 113 2.87 -5.79 2.48
CA LEU A 113 4.12 -5.60 1.75
C LEU A 113 5.03 -6.82 1.90
N LEU A 114 5.64 -7.24 0.79
CA LEU A 114 6.62 -8.33 0.83
C LEU A 114 7.80 -8.03 1.77
N SER A 115 8.24 -6.76 1.83
CA SER A 115 9.30 -6.32 2.75
C SER A 115 8.96 -6.59 4.21
N ASP A 116 7.69 -6.50 4.55
CA ASP A 116 7.23 -6.53 5.93
C ASP A 116 7.02 -7.97 6.38
N ILE A 117 6.74 -8.89 5.44
CA ILE A 117 6.47 -10.29 5.77
C ILE A 117 7.61 -11.26 5.41
N GLN A 118 8.65 -10.84 4.69
CA GLN A 118 9.71 -11.75 4.22
C GLN A 118 10.36 -12.58 5.34
N HIS A 119 10.35 -12.07 6.57
CA HIS A 119 10.92 -12.73 7.75
C HIS A 119 10.12 -13.96 8.24
N ILE A 120 8.87 -14.13 7.78
CA ILE A 120 8.06 -15.30 8.13
C ILE A 120 8.45 -16.55 7.34
N THR A 121 9.14 -16.37 6.21
CA THR A 121 9.50 -17.48 5.33
C THR A 121 11.00 -17.78 5.39
N PRO A 122 11.42 -19.01 5.02
CA PRO A 122 12.84 -19.30 4.81
C PRO A 122 13.42 -18.62 3.55
N PHE A 123 12.58 -17.96 2.74
CA PHE A 123 13.00 -17.30 1.51
C PHE A 123 13.29 -15.82 1.75
N SER A 124 14.37 -15.34 1.15
CA SER A 124 14.61 -13.91 1.01
C SER A 124 13.55 -13.26 0.13
N GLY A 125 13.30 -11.96 0.34
CA GLY A 125 12.43 -11.18 -0.56
C GLY A 125 12.90 -11.25 -2.02
N HIS A 126 14.20 -11.41 -2.30
CA HIS A 126 14.69 -11.60 -3.66
C HIS A 126 14.21 -12.93 -4.28
N GLN A 127 14.31 -14.04 -3.55
CA GLN A 127 13.86 -15.35 -4.01
C GLN A 127 12.35 -15.36 -4.29
N LEU A 128 11.55 -14.77 -3.40
CA LEU A 128 10.10 -14.65 -3.59
C LEU A 128 9.75 -13.81 -4.82
N ARG A 129 10.42 -12.68 -5.04
CA ARG A 129 10.23 -11.87 -6.26
C ARG A 129 10.62 -12.63 -7.52
N TYR A 130 11.71 -13.38 -7.47
CA TYR A 130 12.19 -14.17 -8.61
C TYR A 130 11.18 -15.27 -8.98
N GLN A 131 10.67 -16.01 -8.00
CA GLN A 131 9.64 -17.03 -8.23
C GLN A 131 8.35 -16.43 -8.79
N ALA A 132 7.88 -15.30 -8.23
CA ALA A 132 6.67 -14.63 -8.72
C ALA A 132 6.77 -14.25 -10.20
N ARG A 133 7.94 -13.79 -10.66
CA ARG A 133 8.14 -13.42 -12.08
C ARG A 133 8.07 -14.60 -13.05
N ARG A 134 8.29 -15.84 -12.57
CA ARG A 134 8.29 -17.05 -13.40
C ARG A 134 6.92 -17.70 -13.52
N LEU A 135 5.96 -17.30 -12.69
CA LEU A 135 4.60 -17.84 -12.70
C LEU A 135 3.73 -17.01 -13.65
N ALA A 136 2.87 -17.68 -14.43
CA ALA A 136 1.90 -17.01 -15.29
C ALA A 136 0.83 -16.24 -14.49
N LYS A 137 0.50 -16.75 -13.30
CA LYS A 137 -0.53 -16.22 -12.40
C LYS A 137 -0.01 -16.16 -10.95
N PRO A 138 0.96 -15.27 -10.66
CA PRO A 138 1.71 -15.31 -9.42
C PRO A 138 0.86 -14.93 -8.20
N ARG A 139 -0.10 -14.01 -8.38
CA ARG A 139 -1.05 -13.60 -7.34
C ARG A 139 -1.92 -14.76 -6.89
N GLU A 140 -2.47 -15.53 -7.82
CA GLU A 140 -3.37 -16.65 -7.53
C GLU A 140 -2.60 -17.87 -7.01
N THR A 141 -1.40 -18.11 -7.54
CA THR A 141 -0.59 -19.30 -7.25
C THR A 141 0.17 -19.17 -5.94
N MET A 142 0.82 -18.02 -5.72
CA MET A 142 1.73 -17.78 -4.60
C MET A 142 1.25 -16.62 -3.71
N GLY A 143 0.26 -15.83 -4.11
CA GLY A 143 -0.13 -14.64 -3.36
C GLY A 143 0.84 -13.46 -3.54
N VAL A 144 2.01 -13.65 -4.14
CA VAL A 144 3.02 -12.60 -4.30
C VAL A 144 2.90 -11.99 -5.69
N TYR A 145 2.74 -10.67 -5.78
CA TYR A 145 2.64 -9.98 -7.06
C TYR A 145 3.26 -8.59 -6.98
N LYS A 146 3.67 -8.05 -8.13
CA LYS A 146 4.09 -6.66 -8.23
C LYS A 146 2.87 -5.82 -8.55
N ASP A 147 2.51 -4.93 -7.65
CA ASP A 147 1.46 -3.96 -7.91
C ASP A 147 1.98 -2.88 -8.89
N PRO A 148 1.31 -2.66 -10.03
CA PRO A 148 1.79 -1.75 -11.06
C PRO A 148 1.72 -0.28 -10.64
N GLU A 149 0.77 0.09 -9.77
CA GLU A 149 0.54 1.48 -9.36
C GLU A 149 1.47 1.90 -8.22
N LEU A 150 1.72 0.98 -7.29
CA LEU A 150 2.62 1.18 -6.16
C LEU A 150 4.08 0.92 -6.52
N ASN A 151 4.34 0.21 -7.63
CA ASN A 151 5.65 -0.29 -8.02
C ASN A 151 6.34 -1.08 -6.88
N ARG A 152 5.53 -1.77 -6.07
CA ARG A 152 5.96 -2.57 -4.89
C ARG A 152 5.48 -4.00 -5.03
N TYR A 153 6.15 -4.90 -4.32
CA TYR A 153 5.70 -6.29 -4.20
C TYR A 153 4.76 -6.43 -3.01
N LEU A 154 3.59 -6.97 -3.29
CA LEU A 154 2.52 -7.23 -2.34
C LEU A 154 2.34 -8.73 -2.16
N VAL A 155 1.76 -9.11 -1.03
CA VAL A 155 1.49 -10.49 -0.67
C VAL A 155 0.07 -10.65 -0.15
N GLU A 156 -0.76 -11.38 -0.88
CA GLU A 156 -2.06 -11.87 -0.43
C GLU A 156 -1.88 -13.09 0.47
N MET A 157 -2.12 -12.89 1.77
CA MET A 157 -1.86 -13.92 2.79
C MET A 157 -2.65 -15.22 2.57
N PRO A 158 -3.93 -15.23 2.15
CA PRO A 158 -4.64 -16.49 1.92
C PRO A 158 -3.97 -17.36 0.85
N ALA A 159 -3.53 -16.77 -0.27
CA ALA A 159 -2.84 -17.48 -1.33
C ALA A 159 -1.41 -17.85 -0.93
N PHE A 160 -0.71 -16.94 -0.25
CA PHE A 160 0.65 -17.16 0.22
C PHE A 160 0.76 -18.26 1.28
N ARG A 161 -0.16 -18.29 2.25
CA ARG A 161 -0.26 -19.34 3.27
C ARG A 161 -0.48 -20.72 2.63
N ARG A 162 -1.42 -20.83 1.68
CA ARG A 162 -1.65 -22.08 0.94
C ARG A 162 -0.41 -22.55 0.20
N TRP A 163 0.30 -21.62 -0.43
CA TRP A 163 1.54 -21.92 -1.15
C TRP A 163 2.66 -22.37 -0.21
N LEU A 164 2.86 -21.68 0.92
CA LEU A 164 3.84 -22.06 1.95
C LEU A 164 3.57 -23.44 2.53
N PHE A 165 2.30 -23.76 2.83
CA PHE A 165 1.93 -25.08 3.34
C PHE A 165 2.20 -26.20 2.32
N LYS A 166 1.96 -25.97 1.02
CA LYS A 166 2.33 -26.93 -0.02
C LYS A 166 3.84 -27.17 -0.06
N LEU A 167 4.63 -26.10 0.05
CA LEU A 167 6.09 -26.23 0.10
C LEU A 167 6.57 -27.04 1.32
N TRP A 168 6.00 -26.78 2.50
CA TRP A 168 6.37 -27.50 3.73
C TRP A 168 5.88 -28.95 3.77
N ALA A 169 4.78 -29.25 3.08
CA ALA A 169 4.27 -30.61 2.92
C ALA A 169 5.09 -31.46 1.93
N GLY A 170 6.06 -30.88 1.22
CA GLY A 170 6.90 -31.59 0.25
C GLY A 170 6.29 -31.73 -1.16
N ASP A 171 5.12 -31.13 -1.40
CA ASP A 171 4.45 -31.10 -2.71
C ASP A 171 5.09 -30.02 -3.60
N ASN A 172 6.32 -30.26 -4.04
CA ASN A 172 7.08 -29.32 -4.83
C ASN A 172 6.95 -29.65 -6.34
N PRO A 173 6.47 -28.73 -7.20
CA PRO A 173 6.92 -28.74 -8.58
C PRO A 173 8.39 -28.38 -8.57
N ARG A 174 9.27 -29.36 -8.85
CA ARG A 174 10.71 -29.12 -8.97
C ARG A 174 10.94 -27.94 -9.93
N PRO A 175 11.85 -27.01 -9.63
CA PRO A 175 12.34 -26.10 -10.66
C PRO A 175 12.86 -26.97 -11.82
N PRO A 176 12.56 -26.63 -13.09
CA PRO A 176 13.20 -27.33 -14.20
C PRO A 176 14.70 -27.21 -14.02
N ASP A 177 15.36 -28.37 -14.04
CA ASP A 177 16.78 -28.54 -13.77
C ASP A 177 17.59 -27.48 -14.54
N GLN A 178 18.46 -26.78 -13.82
CA GLN A 178 19.58 -26.14 -14.48
C GLN A 178 20.48 -27.31 -14.93
N ASN A 179 20.47 -27.59 -16.23
CA ASN A 179 21.29 -28.61 -16.89
C ASN A 179 22.64 -28.78 -16.19
N PRO A 180 23.01 -29.97 -15.69
CA PRO A 180 24.41 -30.27 -15.53
C PRO A 180 25.01 -30.28 -16.94
N SER A 181 25.90 -29.33 -17.20
CA SER A 181 26.75 -29.36 -18.38
C SER A 181 27.38 -30.75 -18.49
N GLU A 182 27.04 -31.43 -19.58
CA GLU A 182 27.77 -32.59 -20.07
C GLU A 182 29.26 -32.23 -20.07
N THR A 183 30.02 -32.96 -19.25
CA THR A 183 31.44 -33.17 -19.55
C THR A 183 31.61 -34.66 -19.70
N GLU A 184 31.26 -35.12 -20.90
CA GLU A 184 31.69 -36.40 -21.43
C GLU A 184 33.20 -36.34 -21.72
N THR A 185 33.91 -37.34 -21.15
CA THR A 185 35.11 -38.01 -21.70
C THR A 185 36.43 -37.22 -21.84
N PRO A 186 37.59 -37.90 -21.97
CA PRO A 186 37.83 -39.34 -22.17
C PRO A 186 38.47 -40.10 -21.00
#